data_AF-A0A970BI86-F1
#
_entry.id   AF-A0A970BI86-F1
#
_cell.length_a   1.000
_cell.length_b   1.000
_cell.length_c   1.000
_cell.angle_alpha   90.00
_cell.angle_beta   90.00
_cell.angle_gamma   90.00
#
_symmetry.space_group_name_H-M   'P 1'
#
loop_
_entity.id
_entity.type
_entity.pdbx_description
1 polymer ?
#
loop_
_entity_poly.entity_id
_entity_poly.type
_entity_poly.pdbx_seq_one_letter_code
_entity_poly.pdbx_strand_id
1 'polypeptide(L)'
;MNKLVKKSGYDWQCRVYMMLFGIDKAVVSYCLVDTPEITPDGVWLLNKWDDHTLHQFDGKVREQKRVSVSETIERDASIEQKMMERYAVANQYYQNYLEEIYYK
;
A
#
# COMPACT_ATOMS: atom_id res chain seq x y z
N MET A 1 4.86 -10.47 12.49
CA MET A 1 4.50 -9.55 11.39
C MET A 1 4.63 -10.30 10.08
N ASN A 2 3.53 -10.42 9.32
CA ASN A 2 3.46 -11.15 8.06
C ASN A 2 4.56 -10.72 7.06
N LYS A 3 5.28 -11.70 6.46
CA LYS A 3 6.40 -11.49 5.53
C LYS A 3 5.99 -10.66 4.29
N LEU A 4 4.74 -10.78 3.84
CA LEU A 4 4.22 -10.03 2.68
C LEU A 4 4.06 -8.55 2.99
N VAL A 5 3.50 -8.22 4.17
CA VAL A 5 3.31 -6.83 4.63
C VAL A 5 4.65 -6.10 4.70
N LYS A 6 5.67 -6.72 5.31
CA LYS A 6 7.03 -6.15 5.39
C LYS A 6 7.69 -6.01 4.03
N LYS A 7 7.57 -7.02 3.15
CA LYS A 7 8.20 -7.00 1.83
C LYS A 7 7.64 -5.88 0.95
N SER A 8 6.33 -5.64 1.02
CA SER A 8 5.65 -4.60 0.26
C SER A 8 5.74 -3.20 0.90
N GLY A 9 6.25 -3.10 2.13
CA GLY A 9 6.36 -1.84 2.88
C GLY A 9 5.03 -1.30 3.42
N TYR A 10 3.96 -2.12 3.42
CA TYR A 10 2.66 -1.71 3.93
C TYR A 10 2.67 -1.45 5.43
N ASP A 11 3.60 -2.04 6.18
CA ASP A 11 3.79 -1.72 7.59
C ASP A 11 4.20 -0.26 7.81
N TRP A 12 5.11 0.27 6.99
CA TRP A 12 5.49 1.68 7.02
C TRP A 12 4.33 2.59 6.62
N GLN A 13 3.60 2.24 5.56
CA GLN A 13 2.44 3.00 5.11
C GLN A 13 1.36 3.08 6.19
N CYS A 14 1.01 1.96 6.83
CA CYS A 14 0.08 1.93 7.94
C CYS A 14 0.55 2.82 9.10
N ARG A 15 1.84 2.84 9.43
CA ARG A 15 2.39 3.72 10.48
C ARG A 15 2.22 5.19 10.15
N VAL A 16 2.41 5.60 8.89
CA VAL A 16 2.13 6.98 8.46
C VAL A 16 0.65 7.31 8.67
N TYR A 17 -0.27 6.43 8.27
CA TYR A 17 -1.69 6.64 8.50
C TYR A 17 -2.03 6.72 9.99
N MET A 18 -1.42 5.87 10.83
CA MET A 18 -1.58 5.92 12.28
C MET A 18 -1.17 7.28 12.86
N MET A 19 -0.04 7.84 12.40
CA MET A 19 0.41 9.18 12.81
C MET A 19 -0.53 10.29 12.32
N LEU A 20 -0.97 10.24 11.06
CA LEU A 20 -1.83 11.27 10.45
C LEU A 20 -3.23 11.31 11.06
N PHE A 21 -3.82 10.14 11.34
CA PHE A 21 -5.19 10.03 11.83
C PHE A 21 -5.27 9.85 13.36
N GLY A 22 -4.14 9.78 14.06
CA GLY A 22 -4.11 9.62 15.52
C GLY A 22 -4.73 8.31 15.99
N ILE A 23 -4.50 7.22 15.26
CA ILE A 23 -5.02 5.88 15.58
C ILE A 23 -3.88 4.94 15.99
N ASP A 24 -4.14 4.03 16.92
CA ASP A 24 -3.06 3.24 17.55
C ASP A 24 -2.78 1.89 16.89
N LYS A 25 -3.70 1.43 16.05
CA LYS A 25 -3.67 0.10 15.44
C LYS A 25 -4.13 0.13 13.99
N ALA A 26 -3.49 -0.68 13.16
CA ALA A 26 -3.86 -0.89 11.77
C ALA A 26 -3.72 -2.36 11.37
N VAL A 27 -4.45 -2.77 10.33
CA VAL A 27 -4.30 -4.07 9.67
C VAL A 27 -4.32 -3.87 8.16
N VAL A 28 -3.63 -4.75 7.44
CA VAL A 28 -3.73 -4.84 5.98
C VAL A 28 -4.69 -5.96 5.65
N SER A 29 -5.76 -5.64 4.92
CA SER A 29 -6.71 -6.64 4.42
C SER A 29 -6.47 -6.86 2.93
N TYR A 30 -6.12 -8.08 2.57
CA TYR A 30 -5.98 -8.52 1.19
C TYR A 30 -7.30 -9.12 0.73
N CYS A 31 -7.94 -8.50 -0.27
CA CYS A 31 -9.22 -8.91 -0.81
C CYS A 31 -9.07 -9.33 -2.27
N LEU A 32 -9.39 -10.58 -2.57
CA LEU A 32 -9.42 -11.12 -3.92
C LEU A 32 -10.82 -10.89 -4.52
N VAL A 33 -10.88 -10.02 -5.51
CA VAL A 33 -12.11 -9.68 -6.25
C VAL A 33 -11.92 -9.94 -7.73
N ASP A 34 -13.02 -10.10 -8.44
CA ASP A 34 -12.97 -10.17 -9.90
C ASP A 34 -12.35 -8.88 -10.44
N THR A 35 -11.45 -9.01 -11.40
CA THR A 35 -10.85 -7.83 -12.04
C THR A 35 -11.87 -7.29 -13.04
N PRO A 36 -12.37 -6.06 -12.86
CA PRO A 36 -13.30 -5.49 -13.82
C PRO A 36 -12.56 -5.23 -15.14
N GLU A 37 -13.20 -5.52 -16.27
CA GLU A 37 -12.60 -5.26 -17.59
C GLU A 37 -12.34 -3.77 -17.80
N ILE A 38 -13.29 -2.93 -17.37
CA ILE A 38 -13.22 -1.48 -17.38
C ILE A 38 -13.60 -0.92 -16.00
N THR A 39 -12.90 0.11 -15.53
CA THR A 39 -13.26 0.82 -14.30
C THR A 39 -14.45 1.77 -14.52
N PRO A 40 -15.12 2.24 -13.46
CA PRO A 40 -16.24 3.19 -13.59
C PRO A 40 -15.89 4.50 -14.32
N ASP A 41 -14.62 4.91 -14.30
CA ASP A 41 -14.08 6.07 -15.01
C ASP A 41 -13.54 5.75 -16.42
N GLY A 42 -13.77 4.53 -16.92
CA GLY A 42 -13.51 4.15 -18.31
C GLY A 42 -12.09 3.65 -18.60
N VAL A 43 -11.32 3.27 -17.57
CA VAL A 43 -9.96 2.73 -17.73
C VAL A 43 -10.03 1.21 -17.92
N TRP A 44 -9.42 0.71 -18.99
CA TRP A 44 -9.28 -0.73 -19.21
C TRP A 44 -8.25 -1.32 -18.25
N LEU A 45 -8.66 -2.30 -17.44
CA LEU A 45 -7.73 -3.06 -16.58
C LEU A 45 -7.32 -4.38 -17.21
N LEU A 46 -8.16 -4.94 -18.09
CA LEU A 46 -7.86 -6.15 -18.85
C LEU A 46 -7.67 -5.80 -20.32
N ASN A 47 -6.68 -6.42 -20.94
CA ASN A 47 -6.35 -6.28 -22.33
C ASN A 47 -6.24 -7.66 -23.01
N LYS A 48 -6.11 -7.67 -24.34
CA LYS A 48 -6.10 -8.90 -25.15
C LYS A 48 -5.00 -9.92 -24.81
N TRP A 49 -3.99 -9.53 -24.04
CA TRP A 49 -2.89 -10.38 -23.60
C TRP A 49 -3.12 -10.99 -22.21
N ASP A 50 -4.14 -10.54 -21.48
CA ASP A 50 -4.48 -11.09 -20.17
C ASP A 50 -5.25 -12.40 -20.31
N ASP A 51 -4.99 -13.34 -19.41
CA ASP A 51 -5.80 -14.55 -19.28
C ASP A 51 -7.03 -14.26 -18.41
N HIS A 52 -8.15 -13.95 -19.06
CA HIS A 52 -9.41 -13.63 -18.39
C HIS A 52 -9.88 -14.72 -17.42
N THR A 53 -9.43 -15.98 -17.56
CA THR A 53 -9.81 -17.05 -16.64
C THR A 53 -9.19 -16.88 -15.25
N LEU A 54 -8.04 -16.19 -15.15
CA LEU A 54 -7.34 -15.84 -13.91
C LEU A 54 -7.90 -14.60 -13.22
N HIS A 55 -8.83 -13.88 -13.86
CA HIS A 55 -9.41 -12.63 -13.37
C HIS A 55 -10.85 -12.78 -12.85
N GLN A 56 -11.43 -13.97 -12.98
CA GLN A 56 -12.77 -14.31 -12.50
C GLN A 56 -12.69 -15.36 -11.40
N PHE A 57 -13.05 -14.98 -10.18
CA PHE A 57 -13.03 -15.81 -8.98
C PHE A 57 -14.43 -16.14 -8.48
N ASP A 58 -15.45 -15.40 -8.92
CA ASP A 58 -16.80 -15.67 -8.50
C ASP A 58 -17.30 -17.05 -8.93
N GLY A 59 -18.02 -17.72 -8.02
CA GLY A 59 -18.38 -19.14 -8.15
C GLY A 59 -17.21 -20.14 -8.11
N LYS A 60 -15.95 -19.72 -8.26
CA LYS A 60 -14.75 -20.60 -8.21
C LYS A 60 -14.10 -20.66 -6.83
N VAL A 61 -14.06 -19.53 -6.12
CA VAL A 61 -13.49 -19.42 -4.78
C VAL A 61 -14.55 -18.95 -3.81
N ARG A 62 -14.74 -19.64 -2.68
CA ARG A 62 -15.68 -19.18 -1.64
C ARG A 62 -15.26 -17.82 -1.10
N GLU A 63 -16.19 -16.89 -0.98
CA GLU A 63 -15.94 -15.50 -0.55
C GLU A 63 -15.14 -15.41 0.76
N GLN A 64 -15.44 -16.26 1.73
CA GLN A 64 -14.75 -16.27 3.03
C GLN A 64 -13.26 -16.63 2.92
N LYS A 65 -12.84 -17.25 1.80
CA LYS A 65 -11.45 -17.57 1.49
C LYS A 65 -10.75 -16.51 0.62
N ARG A 66 -11.49 -15.49 0.17
CA ARG A 66 -10.96 -14.40 -0.66
C ARG A 66 -10.41 -13.24 0.17
N VAL A 67 -10.57 -13.27 1.49
CA VAL A 67 -10.06 -12.24 2.40
C VAL A 67 -8.98 -12.84 3.30
N SER A 68 -7.86 -12.15 3.42
CA SER A 68 -6.81 -12.46 4.40
C SER A 68 -6.37 -11.18 5.09
N VAL A 69 -6.40 -11.16 6.42
CA VAL A 69 -6.04 -10.00 7.23
C VAL A 69 -4.66 -10.24 7.84
N SER A 70 -3.81 -9.21 7.82
CA SER A 70 -2.49 -9.28 8.47
C SER A 70 -2.60 -9.37 9.99
N GLU A 71 -1.47 -9.68 10.63
CA GLU A 71 -1.31 -9.34 12.05
C GLU A 71 -1.53 -7.84 12.27
N THR A 72 -2.01 -7.49 13.47
CA THR A 72 -2.16 -6.10 13.90
C THR A 72 -0.81 -5.41 13.93
N ILE A 73 -0.74 -4.25 13.31
CA ILE A 73 0.39 -3.33 13.39
C ILE A 73 0.04 -2.33 14.50
N GLU A 74 0.88 -2.28 15.53
CA GLU A 74 0.75 -1.31 16.62
C GLU A 74 1.74 -0.16 16.44
N ARG A 75 1.38 1.00 16.99
CA ARG A 75 2.29 2.15 17.06
C ARG A 75 3.57 1.80 17.78
N ASP A 76 4.65 2.40 17.31
CA ASP A 76 5.98 2.19 17.86
C ASP A 76 6.75 3.49 17.70
N ALA A 77 6.90 4.22 18.80
CA ALA A 77 7.55 5.52 18.81
C ALA A 77 8.98 5.47 18.27
N SER A 78 9.70 4.36 18.47
CA SER A 78 11.08 4.22 17.97
C SER A 78 11.12 4.07 16.45
N ILE A 79 10.14 3.38 15.88
CA ILE A 79 10.01 3.23 14.43
C ILE A 79 9.52 4.53 13.80
N GLU A 80 8.53 5.18 14.42
CA GLU A 80 8.00 6.47 13.99
C GLU A 80 9.08 7.56 14.00
N GLN A 81 9.92 7.60 15.03
CA GLN A 81 11.07 8.50 15.07
C GLN A 81 12.02 8.24 13.90
N LYS A 82 12.39 6.98 13.63
CA LYS A 82 13.23 6.63 12.47
C LYS A 82 12.60 7.06 11.14
N MET A 83 11.28 6.94 11.01
CA MET A 83 10.57 7.41 9.81
C MET A 83 10.75 8.91 9.62
N MET A 84 10.57 9.68 10.68
CA MET A 84 10.70 11.14 10.64
C MET A 84 12.14 11.58 10.36
N GLU A 85 13.13 10.91 10.94
CA GLU A 85 14.55 11.16 10.65
C GLU A 85 14.87 10.90 9.17
N ARG A 86 14.39 9.79 8.60
CA ARG A 86 14.58 9.46 7.18
C ARG A 86 13.84 10.42 6.27
N TYR A 87 12.63 10.82 6.64
CA TYR A 87 11.86 11.83 5.91
C TYR A 87 12.59 13.17 5.88
N ALA A 88 13.14 13.64 7.00
CA ALA A 88 13.85 14.91 7.06
C ALA A 88 15.05 14.94 6.09
N VAL A 89 15.85 13.86 6.06
CA VAL A 89 16.98 13.72 5.13
C VAL A 89 16.51 13.69 3.67
N ALA A 90 15.49 12.89 3.37
CA ALA A 90 14.97 12.77 2.00
C ALA A 90 14.37 14.10 1.50
N ASN A 91 13.64 14.82 2.36
CA ASN A 91 13.07 16.10 2.03
C ASN A 91 14.15 17.16 1.81
N GLN A 92 15.19 17.21 2.64
CA GLN A 92 16.32 18.12 2.40
C GLN A 92 17.00 17.85 1.06
N TYR A 93 17.24 16.58 0.74
CA TYR A 93 17.83 16.20 -0.55
C TYR A 93 16.94 16.63 -1.72
N TYR A 94 15.63 16.43 -1.61
CA TYR A 94 14.66 16.88 -2.60
C TYR A 94 14.70 18.40 -2.78
N GLN A 95 14.74 19.19 -1.70
CA GLN A 95 14.84 20.65 -1.80
C GLN A 95 16.13 21.10 -2.47
N ASN A 96 17.28 20.50 -2.12
CA ASN A 96 18.56 20.82 -2.78
C ASN A 96 18.48 20.57 -4.29
N TYR A 97 17.82 19.48 -4.71
CA TYR A 97 17.67 19.15 -6.13
C TYR A 97 16.76 20.14 -6.87
N LEU A 98 15.69 20.61 -6.22
CA LEU A 98 14.88 21.70 -6.77
C LEU A 98 15.70 22.98 -6.92
N GLU A 99 16.53 23.31 -5.93
CA GLU A 99 17.40 24.49 -6.01
C GLU A 99 18.38 24.40 -7.20
N GLU A 100 18.95 23.22 -7.44
CA GLU A 100 19.85 22.98 -8.56
C GLU A 100 19.17 23.08 -9.93
N ILE A 101 17.91 22.68 -10.05
CA ILE A 101 17.17 22.75 -11.32
C ILE A 101 16.72 24.17 -11.63
N TYR A 102 16.29 24.92 -10.62
CA TYR A 102 15.58 26.18 -10.83
C TYR A 102 16.44 27.44 -10.62
N TYR A 103 17.55 27.35 -9.89
CA TYR A 103 18.32 28.53 -9.47
C TYR A 103 19.84 28.43 -9.67
N LYS A 104 20.36 27.30 -10.17
CA LYS A 104 21.73 27.17 -10.69
C LYS A 104 21.69 27.01 -12.20
#